data_AF-A0A7C6FAU4-F1
#
_entry.id   AF-A0A7C6FAU4-F1
#
_cell.length_a   1.000
_cell.length_b   1.000
_cell.length_c   1.000
_cell.angle_alpha   90.00
_cell.angle_beta   90.00
_cell.angle_gamma   90.00
#
_symmetry.space_group_name_H-M   'P 1'
#
loop_
_entity.id
_entity.type
_entity.pdbx_description
1 polymer ?
#
loop_
_entity_poly.entity_id
_entity_poly.type
_entity_poly.pdbx_seq_one_letter_code
_entity_poly.pdbx_strand_id
1 'polypeptide(L)'
;MIFKKEWVLLLGFALLFTACAQKPTTQIEYPEDVTKPKLSQYELNVIAEKIYQNETSGNPKNIMFWSKNETFPSIGIGHFIWYP
;
A
#
# COMPACT_ATOMS: atom_id res chain seq x y z
N MET A 1 -34.13 36.50 11.66
CA MET A 1 -32.87 36.33 10.90
C MET A 1 -31.84 35.42 11.61
N ILE A 2 -32.23 34.71 12.68
CA ILE A 2 -31.35 33.80 13.46
C ILE A 2 -31.47 32.35 12.97
N PHE A 3 -32.68 31.92 12.56
CA PHE A 3 -32.99 30.55 12.16
C PHE A 3 -32.26 30.04 10.91
N LYS A 4 -31.72 30.90 10.03
CA LYS A 4 -30.99 30.48 8.82
C LYS A 4 -29.49 30.23 9.07
N LYS A 5 -28.94 30.75 10.16
CA LYS A 5 -27.49 30.69 10.47
C LYS A 5 -27.10 29.34 11.06
N GLU A 6 -27.99 28.72 11.83
CA GLU A 6 -27.76 27.41 12.45
C GLU A 6 -27.70 26.27 11.42
N TRP A 7 -28.55 26.31 10.38
CA TRP A 7 -28.51 25.32 9.31
C TRP A 7 -27.25 25.42 8.44
N VAL A 8 -26.73 26.64 8.24
CA VAL A 8 -25.48 26.88 7.50
C VAL A 8 -24.27 26.40 8.32
N LEU A 9 -24.29 26.60 9.64
CA LEU A 9 -23.26 26.09 10.54
C LEU A 9 -23.28 24.56 10.66
N LEU A 10 -24.47 23.94 10.71
CA LEU A 10 -24.61 22.48 10.75
C LEU A 10 -24.19 21.80 9.43
N LEU A 11 -24.52 22.37 8.27
CA LEU A 11 -24.05 21.89 6.96
C LEU A 11 -22.53 22.05 6.79
N GLY A 12 -21.96 23.17 7.26
CA GLY A 12 -20.52 23.41 7.25
C GLY A 12 -19.75 22.42 8.14
N PHE A 13 -20.32 22.03 9.28
CA PHE A 13 -19.71 21.05 10.19
C PHE A 13 -19.76 19.62 9.60
N ALA A 14 -20.83 19.25 8.89
CA ALA A 14 -20.95 17.94 8.25
C ALA A 14 -19.95 17.71 7.09
N LEU A 15 -19.57 18.77 6.36
CA LEU A 15 -18.59 18.70 5.27
C LEU A 15 -17.15 18.51 5.77
N LEU A 16 -16.84 18.89 7.03
CA LEU A 16 -15.50 18.71 7.61
C LEU A 16 -15.18 17.26 8.02
N PHE A 17 -16.19 16.41 8.23
CA PHE A 17 -15.97 15.02 8.66
C PHE A 17 -15.89 13.99 7.51
N THR A 18 -16.18 14.37 6.27
CA THR A 18 -16.21 13.43 5.13
C THR A 18 -14.96 13.46 4.26
N ALA A 19 -14.05 14.42 4.47
CA ALA A 19 -12.85 14.59 3.64
C ALA A 19 -11.72 13.56 3.92
N CYS A 20 -11.79 12.78 5.00
CA CYS A 20 -10.72 11.83 5.38
C CYS A 20 -10.91 10.39 4.86
N ALA A 21 -11.95 10.10 4.07
CA ALA A 21 -12.29 8.71 3.71
C ALA A 21 -11.87 8.27 2.31
N GLN A 22 -11.12 9.09 1.56
CA GLN A 22 -10.75 8.73 0.18
C GLN A 22 -9.55 7.78 0.20
N LYS A 23 -9.82 6.48 0.32
CA LYS A 23 -8.82 5.44 0.08
C LYS A 23 -8.41 5.52 -1.39
N PRO A 24 -7.12 5.79 -1.71
CA PRO A 24 -6.67 5.75 -3.09
C PRO A 24 -6.84 4.32 -3.59
N THR A 25 -7.78 4.13 -4.51
CA THR A 25 -7.95 2.87 -5.23
C THR A 25 -6.97 2.91 -6.39
N THR A 26 -5.75 2.45 -6.16
CA THR A 26 -4.78 2.26 -7.24
C THR A 26 -5.31 1.17 -8.17
N GLN A 27 -5.80 1.57 -9.35
CA GLN A 27 -6.19 0.64 -10.40
C GLN A 27 -4.91 0.11 -11.04
N ILE A 28 -4.60 -1.18 -10.82
CA ILE A 28 -3.47 -1.85 -11.49
C ILE A 28 -3.92 -2.15 -12.93
N GLU A 29 -3.26 -1.52 -13.90
CA GLU A 29 -3.42 -1.81 -15.33
C GLU A 29 -2.59 -3.04 -15.70
N TYR A 30 -3.25 -4.02 -16.33
CA TYR A 30 -2.60 -5.25 -16.80
C TYR A 30 -2.40 -5.15 -18.31
N PRO A 31 -1.31 -5.67 -18.88
CA PRO A 31 -1.15 -5.77 -20.33
C PRO A 31 -2.33 -6.52 -20.96
N GLU A 32 -2.73 -6.11 -22.16
CA GLU A 32 -3.88 -6.66 -22.90
C GLU A 32 -3.76 -8.18 -23.16
N ASP A 33 -2.54 -8.70 -23.29
CA ASP A 33 -2.25 -10.11 -23.54
C ASP A 33 -2.17 -10.97 -22.27
N VAL A 34 -2.26 -10.36 -21.09
CA VAL A 34 -2.13 -11.04 -19.81
C VAL A 34 -3.49 -11.30 -19.19
N THR A 35 -3.80 -12.57 -18.94
CA THR A 35 -5.00 -12.93 -18.16
C THR A 35 -4.83 -12.49 -16.72
N LYS A 36 -5.61 -11.49 -16.31
CA LYS A 36 -5.63 -11.02 -14.91
C LYS A 36 -6.12 -12.14 -13.98
N PRO A 37 -5.31 -12.57 -13.00
CA PRO A 37 -5.74 -13.56 -12.03
C PRO A 37 -6.86 -12.99 -11.15
N LYS A 38 -7.95 -13.76 -11.00
CA LYS A 38 -9.04 -13.44 -10.07
C LYS A 38 -8.71 -14.04 -8.71
N LEU A 39 -8.19 -13.22 -7.81
CA LEU A 39 -7.83 -13.63 -6.45
C LEU A 39 -8.69 -12.89 -5.44
N SER A 40 -9.14 -13.61 -4.42
CA SER A 40 -9.75 -13.04 -3.23
C SER A 40 -8.70 -12.31 -2.39
N GLN A 41 -9.15 -11.42 -1.49
CA GLN A 41 -8.26 -10.74 -0.56
C GLN A 41 -7.49 -11.72 0.35
N TYR A 42 -8.13 -12.85 0.71
CA TYR A 42 -7.48 -13.88 1.51
C TYR A 42 -6.30 -14.52 0.74
N GLU A 43 -6.51 -14.91 -0.51
CA GLU A 43 -5.45 -15.49 -1.34
C GLU A 43 -4.30 -14.51 -1.57
N LEU A 44 -4.61 -13.24 -1.80
CA LEU A 44 -3.59 -12.18 -1.91
C LEU A 44 -2.74 -12.07 -0.64
N ASN A 45 -3.37 -12.12 0.53
CA ASN A 45 -2.65 -12.05 1.81
C ASN A 45 -1.77 -13.28 2.04
N VAL A 46 -2.25 -14.48 1.68
CA VAL A 46 -1.47 -15.73 1.77
C VAL A 46 -0.24 -15.67 0.86
N ILE A 47 -0.40 -15.16 -0.36
CA ILE A 47 0.72 -14.98 -1.30
C ILE A 47 1.71 -13.95 -0.75
N ALA A 48 1.24 -12.81 -0.25
CA ALA A 48 2.08 -11.78 0.35
C ALA A 48 2.91 -12.31 1.53
N GLU A 49 2.28 -13.08 2.42
CA GLU A 49 2.99 -13.70 3.56
C GLU A 49 4.06 -14.69 3.07
N LYS A 50 3.75 -15.53 2.08
CA LYS A 50 4.73 -16.47 1.52
C LYS A 50 5.93 -15.76 0.90
N ILE A 51 5.68 -14.68 0.17
CA ILE A 51 6.76 -13.86 -0.41
C ILE A 51 7.59 -13.24 0.71
N TYR A 52 6.95 -12.66 1.73
CA TYR A 52 7.63 -12.07 2.88
C TYR A 52 8.51 -13.09 3.61
N GLN A 53 8.00 -14.30 3.86
CA GLN A 53 8.76 -15.38 4.47
C GLN A 53 9.95 -15.80 3.61
N ASN A 54 9.76 -15.97 2.29
CA ASN A 54 10.84 -16.38 1.40
C ASN A 54 11.95 -15.33 1.28
N GLU A 55 11.58 -14.05 1.17
CA GLU A 55 12.54 -12.97 0.93
C GLU A 55 13.21 -12.46 2.22
N THR A 56 12.53 -12.55 3.37
CA THR A 56 13.01 -11.94 4.62
C THR A 56 13.17 -12.91 5.77
N SER A 57 12.82 -14.19 5.59
CA SER A 57 12.64 -15.16 6.69
C SER A 57 11.67 -14.67 7.76
N GLY A 58 10.68 -13.87 7.35
CA GLY A 58 9.69 -13.27 8.25
C GLY A 58 10.23 -12.12 9.11
N ASN A 59 11.46 -11.65 8.89
CA ASN A 59 12.09 -10.63 9.71
C ASN A 59 12.09 -9.26 9.00
N PRO A 60 11.45 -8.22 9.58
CA PRO A 60 11.34 -6.92 8.93
C PRO A 60 12.69 -6.22 8.75
N LYS A 61 13.71 -6.57 9.55
CA LYS A 61 15.08 -6.05 9.40
C LYS A 61 15.73 -6.47 8.08
N ASN A 62 15.23 -7.51 7.43
CA ASN A 62 15.76 -8.03 6.19
C ASN A 62 15.11 -7.39 4.94
N ILE A 63 14.08 -6.54 5.11
CA ILE A 63 13.52 -5.75 3.99
C ILE A 63 14.55 -4.75 3.45
N MET A 64 15.45 -4.28 4.31
CA MET A 64 16.56 -3.42 3.91
C MET A 64 17.79 -3.86 4.69
N PHE A 65 18.70 -4.54 4.00
CA PHE A 65 19.84 -5.20 4.62
C PHE A 65 21.12 -4.85 3.85
N TRP A 66 22.21 -4.62 4.59
CA TRP A 66 23.53 -4.43 3.99
C TRP A 66 24.45 -5.56 4.43
N SER A 67 24.74 -6.47 3.50
CA SER A 67 25.70 -7.55 3.74
C SER A 67 27.10 -6.99 3.91
N LYS A 68 27.84 -7.44 4.93
CA LYS A 68 29.26 -7.06 5.11
C LYS A 68 30.16 -7.51 3.96
N ASN A 69 29.67 -8.44 3.13
CA ASN A 69 30.41 -9.02 2.01
C ASN A 69 30.05 -8.35 0.68
N GLU A 70 29.17 -7.34 0.67
CA GLU A 70 28.71 -6.67 -0.54
C GLU A 70 28.90 -5.15 -0.42
N THR A 71 29.18 -4.49 -1.54
CA THR A 71 29.38 -3.04 -1.59
C THR A 71 28.07 -2.27 -1.79
N PHE A 72 26.94 -2.97 -1.86
CA PHE A 72 25.61 -2.41 -2.09
C PHE A 72 24.60 -2.99 -1.08
N PRO A 73 23.52 -2.26 -0.77
CA PRO A 73 22.42 -2.78 0.04
C PRO A 73 21.45 -3.64 -0.79
N SER A 74 20.88 -4.66 -0.14
CA SER A 74 19.70 -5.38 -0.61
C SER A 74 18.44 -4.67 -0.11
N ILE A 75 17.53 -4.31 -1.02
CA ILE A 75 16.35 -3.53 -0.68
C ILE A 75 15.10 -4.17 -1.29
N GLY A 76 14.05 -4.29 -0.47
CA GLY A 76 12.68 -4.57 -0.91
C GLY A 76 12.34 -6.06 -1.02
N ILE A 77 11.36 -6.32 -1.88
CA ILE A 77 10.81 -7.65 -2.19
C ILE A 77 11.11 -7.92 -3.67
N GLY A 78 11.82 -9.01 -3.96
CA GLY A 78 12.45 -9.20 -5.26
C GLY A 78 13.78 -8.46 -5.29
N HIS A 79 14.86 -9.21 -5.15
CA HIS A 79 16.25 -8.77 -4.97
C HIS A 79 16.68 -7.61 -5.89
N PHE A 80 16.47 -6.37 -5.44
CA PHE A 80 16.84 -5.15 -6.16
C PHE A 80 18.24 -4.71 -5.72
N ILE A 81 19.17 -4.68 -6.67
CA ILE A 81 20.54 -4.19 -6.46
C ILE A 81 20.64 -2.81 -7.10
N TRP A 82 20.98 -1.80 -6.30
CA TRP A 82 21.25 -0.45 -6.79
C TRP A 82 22.75 -0.16 -6.74
N TYR A 83 23.35 0.09 -7.90
CA TYR A 83 24.70 0.66 -7.99
C TYR A 83 24.60 2.18 -8.01
N PRO A 84 25.46 2.91 -7.26
CA PRO A 84 25.47 4.37 -7.26
C PRO A 84 25.85 4.97 -8.61
#